data_AF-A0A7C7H6B9-F1
#
_entry.id   AF-A0A7C7H6B9-F1
#
_cell.length_a   1.000
_cell.length_b   1.000
_cell.length_c   1.000
_cell.angle_alpha   90.00
_cell.angle_beta   90.00
_cell.angle_gamma   90.00
#
_symmetry.space_group_name_H-M   'P 1'
#
loop_
_entity.id
_entity.type
_entity.pdbx_description
1 polymer ?
#
loop_
_entity_poly.entity_id
_entity_poly.type
_entity_poly.pdbx_seq_one_letter_code
_entity_poly.pdbx_strand_id
1 'polypeptide(L)'
;MNSTALFSTADMLLQPLVVGCVLFFHWWTIWFVLGRNFSTTTLMLLVSRALTLGGLWVVLVSGAVGVAETSAAEYGMGANIIAIATLFALFYLSDVLVLKLVMRRIRSGFSWKRHDLISFAVANSIYIASALLLAR
;
A
#
# COMPACT_ATOMS: atom_id res chain seq x y z
N MET A 1 -4.23 14.54 14.80
CA MET A 1 -3.94 13.14 14.39
C MET A 1 -2.79 12.68 15.25
N ASN A 2 -2.92 11.57 16.00
CA ASN A 2 -1.78 11.03 16.75
C ASN A 2 -0.78 10.47 15.74
N SER A 3 0.27 11.23 15.46
CA SER A 3 1.35 10.85 14.56
C SER A 3 1.96 9.49 14.95
N THR A 4 2.02 9.20 16.24
CA THR A 4 2.56 7.95 16.79
C THR A 4 1.75 6.69 16.41
N ALA A 5 0.41 6.78 16.28
CA ALA A 5 -0.41 5.66 15.80
C ALA A 5 -0.18 5.39 14.30
N LEU A 6 0.05 6.45 13.52
CA LEU A 6 0.41 6.32 12.10
C LEU A 6 1.81 5.71 11.94
N PHE A 7 2.78 6.12 12.77
CA PHE A 7 4.11 5.53 12.79
C PHE A 7 4.06 4.03 13.09
N SER A 8 3.37 3.61 14.17
CA SER A 8 3.31 2.19 14.55
C SER A 8 2.63 1.34 13.48
N THR A 9 1.55 1.83 12.87
CA THR A 9 0.87 1.12 11.76
C THR A 9 1.76 1.04 10.50
N ALA A 10 2.52 2.11 10.21
CA ALA A 10 3.43 2.15 9.08
C ALA A 10 4.61 1.17 9.24
N ASP A 11 5.16 1.05 10.44
CA ASP A 11 6.24 0.10 10.74
C ASP A 11 5.78 -1.36 10.53
N MET A 12 4.57 -1.71 10.97
CA MET A 12 3.97 -3.03 10.73
C MET A 12 3.84 -3.37 9.24
N LEU A 13 3.57 -2.38 8.40
CA LEU A 13 3.44 -2.55 6.95
C LEU A 13 4.79 -2.85 6.26
N LEU A 14 5.91 -2.47 6.87
CA LEU A 14 7.26 -2.73 6.36
C LEU A 14 7.84 -4.06 6.82
N GLN A 15 7.13 -4.82 7.66
CA GLN A 15 7.60 -6.15 8.07
C GLN A 15 7.83 -7.06 6.85
N PRO A 16 8.97 -7.79 6.77
CA PRO A 16 9.32 -8.56 5.58
C PRO A 16 8.24 -9.55 5.12
N LEU A 17 7.54 -10.18 6.06
CA LEU A 17 6.45 -11.12 5.76
C LEU A 17 5.24 -10.41 5.13
N VAL A 18 4.84 -9.27 5.71
CA VAL A 18 3.74 -8.41 5.23
C VAL A 18 4.07 -7.87 3.83
N VAL A 19 5.32 -7.47 3.61
CA VAL A 19 5.84 -7.07 2.29
C VAL A 19 5.82 -8.24 1.30
N GLY A 20 6.21 -9.45 1.71
CA GLY A 20 6.14 -10.64 0.87
C GLY A 20 4.71 -10.94 0.40
N CYS A 21 3.74 -10.90 1.33
CA CYS A 21 2.33 -11.08 1.02
C CYS A 21 1.83 -10.00 0.05
N VAL A 22 2.16 -8.72 0.28
CA VAL A 22 1.68 -7.65 -0.60
C VAL A 22 2.23 -7.79 -2.01
N LEU A 23 3.51 -8.12 -2.15
CA LEU A 23 4.13 -8.33 -3.45
C LEU A 23 3.42 -9.45 -4.20
N PHE A 24 3.16 -10.59 -3.53
CA PHE A 24 2.48 -11.71 -4.16
C PHE A 24 1.05 -11.35 -4.61
N PHE A 25 0.21 -10.84 -3.71
CA PHE A 25 -1.18 -10.53 -4.03
C PHE A 25 -1.31 -9.40 -5.06
N HIS A 26 -0.54 -8.32 -4.91
CA HIS A 26 -0.61 -7.20 -5.86
C HIS A 26 -0.03 -7.57 -7.23
N TRP A 27 0.97 -8.46 -7.30
CA TRP A 27 1.45 -8.97 -8.58
C TRP A 27 0.31 -9.64 -9.35
N TRP A 28 -0.43 -10.53 -8.69
CA TRP A 28 -1.59 -11.20 -9.28
C TRP A 28 -2.71 -10.21 -9.64
N THR A 29 -3.01 -9.24 -8.78
CA THR A 29 -4.00 -8.20 -9.08
C THR A 29 -3.61 -7.42 -10.34
N ILE A 30 -2.37 -6.95 -10.45
CA ILE A 30 -1.88 -6.24 -11.63
C ILE A 30 -1.96 -7.14 -12.87
N TRP A 31 -1.55 -8.40 -12.75
CA TRP A 31 -1.60 -9.37 -13.85
C TRP A 31 -3.03 -9.53 -14.39
N PHE A 32 -4.01 -9.79 -13.52
CA PHE A 32 -5.40 -10.02 -13.92
C PHE A 32 -6.10 -8.75 -14.41
N VAL A 33 -5.83 -7.61 -13.77
CA VAL A 33 -6.51 -6.34 -14.08
C VAL A 33 -5.96 -5.69 -15.33
N LEU A 34 -4.64 -5.66 -15.50
CA LEU A 34 -3.99 -4.97 -16.62
C LEU A 34 -3.60 -5.92 -17.76
N GLY A 35 -3.63 -7.24 -17.53
CA GLY A 35 -3.54 -8.29 -18.54
C GLY A 35 -2.26 -8.25 -19.36
N ARG A 36 -1.09 -8.30 -18.71
CA ARG A 36 0.23 -8.12 -19.37
C ARG A 36 1.17 -9.31 -19.18
N ASN A 37 2.29 -9.25 -19.91
CA ASN A 37 3.38 -10.20 -19.76
C ASN A 37 4.13 -10.01 -18.42
N PHE A 38 4.90 -11.04 -18.05
CA PHE A 38 5.62 -11.11 -16.77
C PHE A 38 6.50 -9.91 -16.48
N SER A 39 7.31 -9.48 -17.47
CA SER A 39 8.23 -8.35 -17.29
C SER A 39 7.50 -7.05 -17.00
N THR A 40 6.40 -6.77 -17.71
CA THR A 40 5.63 -5.52 -17.51
C THR A 40 4.91 -5.52 -16.17
N THR A 41 4.27 -6.63 -15.80
CA THR A 41 3.60 -6.78 -14.50
C THR A 41 4.58 -6.59 -13.35
N THR A 42 5.76 -7.21 -13.46
CA THR A 42 6.80 -7.11 -12.44
C THR A 42 7.35 -5.68 -12.34
N LEU A 43 7.61 -5.01 -13.46
CA LEU A 43 8.06 -3.62 -13.47
C LEU A 43 7.00 -2.69 -12.86
N MET A 44 5.72 -2.86 -13.22
CA MET A 44 4.61 -2.10 -12.66
C MET A 44 4.49 -2.28 -11.14
N LEU A 45 4.60 -3.52 -10.66
CA LEU A 45 4.62 -3.82 -9.24
C LEU A 45 5.79 -3.12 -8.55
N LEU A 46 7.01 -3.30 -9.06
CA LEU A 46 8.21 -2.72 -8.45
C LEU A 46 8.13 -1.19 -8.38
N VAL A 47 7.66 -0.53 -9.43
CA VAL A 47 7.49 0.94 -9.43
C VAL A 47 6.43 1.38 -8.42
N SER A 48 5.27 0.70 -8.38
CA SER A 48 4.22 0.99 -7.39
C SER A 48 4.71 0.79 -5.95
N ARG A 49 5.41 -0.31 -5.68
CA ARG A 49 5.90 -0.64 -4.34
C ARG A 49 7.10 0.18 -3.91
N ALA A 50 8.01 0.51 -4.82
CA ALA A 50 9.11 1.43 -4.53
C ALA A 50 8.58 2.81 -4.10
N LEU A 51 7.52 3.31 -4.75
CA LEU A 51 6.91 4.59 -4.38
C LEU A 51 6.17 4.52 -3.05
N THR A 52 5.37 3.48 -2.83
CA THR A 52 4.55 3.35 -1.60
C THR A 52 5.39 2.95 -0.40
N LEU A 53 6.10 1.83 -0.46
CA LEU A 53 6.93 1.32 0.64
C LEU A 53 8.19 2.16 0.84
N GLY A 54 8.84 2.57 -0.25
CA GLY A 54 10.01 3.45 -0.16
C GLY A 54 9.63 4.82 0.36
N GLY A 55 8.49 5.37 -0.08
CA GLY A 55 7.94 6.60 0.49
C GLY A 55 7.63 6.47 1.98
N LEU A 56 7.01 5.36 2.39
CA LEU A 56 6.73 5.08 3.80
C LEU A 56 8.03 4.98 4.63
N TRP A 57 9.04 4.28 4.12
CA TRP A 57 10.33 4.15 4.78
C TRP A 57 11.04 5.49 4.94
N VAL A 58 11.04 6.35 3.91
CA VAL A 58 11.61 7.70 4.00
C VAL A 58 10.88 8.54 5.06
N VAL A 59 9.55 8.45 5.11
CA VAL A 59 8.74 9.15 6.11
C VAL A 59 9.08 8.70 7.54
N LEU A 60 9.30 7.39 7.75
CA LEU A 60 9.68 6.86 9.05
C LEU A 60 11.12 7.25 9.44
N VAL A 61 12.09 7.09 8.54
CA VAL A 61 13.51 7.38 8.82
C VAL A 61 13.78 8.88 8.99
N SER A 62 13.02 9.74 8.30
CA SER A 62 13.14 11.20 8.47
C SER A 62 12.63 11.72 9.82
N GLY A 63 11.93 10.90 10.61
CA GLY A 63 11.32 11.32 11.86
C GLY A 63 10.13 12.28 11.70
N ALA A 64 9.65 12.50 10.47
CA ALA A 64 8.56 13.44 10.19
C ALA A 64 7.23 13.11 10.91
N VAL A 65 7.07 11.84 11.33
CA VAL A 65 5.87 11.32 12.00
C VAL A 65 6.14 11.02 13.49
N GLY A 66 7.29 11.46 14.03
CA GLY A 66 7.72 11.14 15.39
C GLY A 66 8.26 9.71 15.52
N VAL A 67 8.47 9.26 16.76
CA VAL A 67 8.91 7.90 17.09
C VAL A 67 7.78 7.23 17.88
N ALA A 68 7.37 6.02 17.52
CA ALA A 68 6.41 5.29 18.34
C ALA A 68 7.12 4.70 19.57
N GLU A 69 6.81 5.25 20.76
CA GLU A 69 7.26 4.71 22.04
C GLU A 69 6.30 3.61 22.57
N THR A 70 5.09 3.53 22.01
CA THR A 70 4.04 2.60 22.41
C THR A 70 3.54 1.77 21.22
N SER A 71 3.17 0.52 21.50
CA SER A 71 2.70 -0.43 20.49
C SER A 71 1.36 0.01 19.88
N ALA A 72 1.08 -0.34 18.61
CA ALA A 72 -0.19 -0.01 17.95
C ALA A 72 -1.43 -0.46 18.75
N ALA A 73 -1.28 -1.53 19.53
CA ALA A 73 -2.31 -2.12 20.37
C ALA A 73 -2.72 -1.24 21.58
N GLU A 74 -1.89 -0.28 21.98
CA GLU A 74 -2.13 0.61 23.12
C GLU A 74 -2.89 1.88 22.74
N TYR A 75 -3.07 2.17 21.45
CA TYR A 75 -3.84 3.33 21.01
C TYR A 75 -5.35 3.08 21.08
N GLY A 76 -6.08 4.14 21.43
CA GLY A 76 -7.55 4.14 21.37
C GLY A 76 -8.05 3.80 19.96
N MET A 77 -9.13 3.01 19.89
CA MET A 77 -9.71 2.47 18.65
C MET A 77 -9.88 3.52 17.54
N GLY A 78 -10.30 4.74 17.88
CA GLY A 78 -10.47 5.83 16.91
C GLY A 78 -9.17 6.28 16.22
N ALA A 79 -8.05 6.32 16.96
CA ALA A 79 -6.76 6.72 16.38
C ALA A 79 -6.23 5.66 15.41
N ASN A 80 -6.40 4.38 15.75
CA ASN A 80 -6.03 3.26 14.88
C ASN A 80 -6.88 3.23 13.59
N ILE A 81 -8.19 3.47 13.69
CA ILE A 81 -9.06 3.55 12.50
C ILE A 81 -8.62 4.68 11.56
N ILE A 82 -8.31 5.86 12.10
CA ILE A 82 -7.86 7.00 11.29
C ILE A 82 -6.52 6.70 10.61
N ALA A 83 -5.57 6.10 11.34
CA ALA A 83 -4.26 5.73 10.79
C ALA A 83 -4.41 4.71 9.64
N ILE A 84 -5.20 3.65 9.86
CA ILE A 84 -5.51 2.63 8.87
C ILE A 84 -6.18 3.24 7.64
N ALA A 85 -7.22 4.06 7.81
CA ALA A 85 -7.93 4.68 6.70
C ALA A 85 -7.03 5.63 5.90
N THR A 86 -6.14 6.36 6.57
CA THR A 86 -5.17 7.25 5.95
C THR A 86 -4.17 6.46 5.10
N LEU A 87 -3.57 5.40 5.65
CA LEU A 87 -2.62 4.55 4.94
C LEU A 87 -3.28 3.81 3.77
N PHE A 88 -4.51 3.31 3.96
CA PHE A 88 -5.30 2.73 2.88
C PHE A 88 -5.50 3.71 1.72
N ALA A 89 -5.97 4.92 2.02
CA ALA A 89 -6.22 5.94 1.00
C ALA A 89 -4.92 6.32 0.27
N LEU A 90 -3.82 6.51 0.99
CA LEU A 90 -2.52 6.84 0.41
C LEU A 90 -2.03 5.74 -0.53
N PHE A 91 -2.05 4.48 -0.11
CA PHE A 91 -1.55 3.38 -0.94
C PHE A 91 -2.46 3.12 -2.14
N TYR A 92 -3.77 3.05 -1.93
CA TYR A 92 -4.74 2.86 -3.00
C TYR A 92 -4.66 3.97 -4.06
N LEU A 93 -4.63 5.25 -3.66
CA LEU A 93 -4.54 6.36 -4.60
C LEU A 93 -3.20 6.37 -5.32
N SER A 94 -2.11 6.11 -4.60
CA SER A 94 -0.77 6.04 -5.20
C SER A 94 -0.70 4.95 -6.27
N ASP A 95 -1.21 3.75 -5.99
CA ASP A 95 -1.26 2.65 -6.94
C ASP A 95 -2.06 3.00 -8.19
N VAL A 96 -3.29 3.49 -7.99
CA VAL A 96 -4.20 3.85 -9.08
C VAL A 96 -3.59 4.94 -9.96
N LEU A 97 -2.91 5.93 -9.37
CA LEU A 97 -2.25 7.02 -10.11
C LEU A 97 -1.01 6.54 -10.85
N VAL A 98 -0.09 5.87 -10.16
CA VAL A 98 1.18 5.39 -10.74
C VAL A 98 0.91 4.41 -11.86
N LEU A 99 0.05 3.42 -11.65
CA LEU A 99 -0.27 2.44 -12.67
C LEU A 99 -1.02 3.09 -13.84
N LYS A 100 -1.87 4.09 -13.60
CA LYS A 100 -2.48 4.87 -14.69
C LYS A 100 -1.43 5.62 -15.51
N LEU A 101 -0.44 6.24 -14.87
CA LEU A 101 0.64 6.94 -15.56
C LEU A 101 1.47 5.98 -16.42
N VAL A 102 1.85 4.82 -15.87
CA VAL A 102 2.56 3.78 -16.61
C VAL A 102 1.69 3.26 -17.77
N MET A 103 0.42 2.96 -17.51
CA MET A 103 -0.50 2.46 -18.53
C MET A 103 -0.79 3.47 -19.63
N ARG A 104 -0.85 4.77 -19.33
CA ARG A 104 -1.02 5.81 -20.34
C ARG A 104 0.17 5.94 -21.29
N ARG A 105 1.39 5.62 -20.82
CA ARG A 105 2.57 5.56 -21.69
C ARG A 105 2.54 4.38 -22.65
N ILE A 106 1.85 3.30 -22.28
CA ILE A 106 1.76 2.07 -23.08
C ILE A 106 0.52 2.08 -24.00
N ARG A 107 -0.61 2.59 -23.49
CA ARG A 107 -1.89 2.66 -24.19
C ARG A 107 -2.46 4.07 -24.05
N SER A 108 -2.39 4.84 -25.13
CA SER A 108 -3.06 6.13 -25.21
C SER A 108 -4.56 5.96 -24.95
N GLY A 109 -5.12 6.80 -24.07
CA GLY A 109 -6.52 6.75 -23.68
C GLY A 109 -6.87 5.74 -22.57
N PHE A 110 -5.91 5.12 -21.88
CA PHE A 110 -6.23 4.26 -20.73
C PHE A 110 -7.06 4.99 -19.66
N SER A 111 -8.17 4.35 -19.29
CA SER A 111 -9.04 4.70 -18.18
C SER A 111 -9.35 3.45 -17.35
N TRP A 112 -9.50 3.64 -16.05
CA TRP A 112 -9.84 2.57 -15.13
C TRP A 112 -11.31 2.18 -15.29
N LYS A 113 -11.59 0.88 -15.31
CA LYS A 113 -12.95 0.37 -15.14
C LYS A 113 -13.25 0.22 -13.64
N ARG A 114 -14.53 0.23 -13.28
CA ARG A 114 -14.95 0.11 -11.86
C ARG A 114 -14.47 -1.20 -11.22
N HIS A 115 -14.53 -2.32 -11.95
CA HIS A 115 -14.05 -3.60 -11.42
C HIS A 115 -12.55 -3.60 -11.15
N ASP A 116 -11.74 -2.98 -12.02
CA ASP A 116 -10.30 -2.82 -11.82
C ASP A 116 -10.00 -2.10 -10.51
N LEU A 117 -10.71 -0.99 -10.26
CA LEU A 117 -10.58 -0.20 -9.03
C LEU A 117 -10.97 -1.00 -7.79
N ILE A 118 -12.06 -1.79 -7.87
CA ILE A 118 -12.48 -2.66 -6.77
C ILE A 118 -11.41 -3.71 -6.49
N SER A 119 -10.80 -4.32 -7.52
CA SER A 119 -9.72 -5.30 -7.32
C SER A 119 -8.52 -4.68 -6.59
N PHE A 120 -8.13 -3.45 -6.92
CA PHE A 120 -7.06 -2.74 -6.20
C PHE A 120 -7.45 -2.35 -4.77
N ALA A 121 -8.71 -1.97 -4.54
CA ALA A 121 -9.21 -1.71 -3.20
C ALA A 121 -9.14 -2.99 -2.34
N VAL A 122 -9.57 -4.14 -2.89
CA VAL A 122 -9.50 -5.44 -2.21
C VAL A 122 -8.04 -5.83 -1.92
N ALA A 123 -7.14 -5.67 -2.88
CA ALA A 123 -5.72 -5.98 -2.69
C ALA A 123 -5.09 -5.13 -1.57
N ASN A 124 -5.38 -3.83 -1.54
CA ASN A 124 -4.92 -2.94 -0.46
C ASN A 124 -5.55 -3.29 0.90
N SER A 125 -6.82 -3.71 0.93
CA SER A 125 -7.47 -4.18 2.15
C SER A 125 -6.82 -5.46 2.69
N ILE A 126 -6.50 -6.42 1.82
CA ILE A 126 -5.78 -7.65 2.20
C ILE A 126 -4.42 -7.27 2.80
N TYR A 127 -3.71 -6.33 2.20
CA TYR A 127 -2.41 -5.90 2.70
C TYR A 127 -2.47 -5.35 4.12
N ILE A 128 -3.40 -4.43 4.38
CA ILE A 128 -3.59 -3.85 5.71
C ILE A 128 -4.08 -4.91 6.70
N ALA A 129 -5.01 -5.78 6.28
CA ALA A 129 -5.49 -6.86 7.14
C ALA A 129 -4.37 -7.84 7.51
N SER A 130 -3.49 -8.20 6.56
CA SER A 130 -2.31 -9.02 6.84
C SER A 130 -1.37 -8.36 7.83
N ALA A 131 -1.13 -7.04 7.70
CA ALA A 131 -0.33 -6.29 8.65
C ALA A 131 -0.91 -6.34 10.07
N LEU A 132 -2.23 -6.15 10.21
CA LEU A 132 -2.93 -6.18 11.49
C LEU A 132 -2.99 -7.57 12.12
N LEU A 133 -3.06 -8.62 11.30
CA LEU A 133 -3.08 -10.01 11.78
C LEU A 133 -1.69 -10.48 12.24
N LEU A 134 -0.64 -10.08 11.53
CA LEU A 134 0.75 -10.47 11.82
C LEU A 134 1.40 -9.60 12.91
N ALA A 135 0.79 -8.47 13.25
CA ALA A 135 1.17 -7.60 14.35
C ALA A 135 0.71 -8.08 15.74
N ARG A 136 -0.04 -9.19 15.81
CA ARG A 136 -0.46 -9.85 17.06
C ARG A 136 0.52 -10.94 17.44
#